data_AF-A0AAJ5IJS5-F1
#
_entry.id   AF-A0AAJ5IJS5-F1
#
_cell.length_a   1.000
_cell.length_b   1.000
_cell.length_c   1.000
_cell.angle_alpha   90.00
_cell.angle_beta   90.00
_cell.angle_gamma   90.00
#
_symmetry.space_group_name_H-M   'P 1'
#
loop_
_entity.id
_entity.type
_entity.pdbx_description
1 polymer ?
#
loop_
_entity_poly.entity_id
_entity_poly.type
_entity_poly.pdbx_seq_one_letter_code
_entity_poly.pdbx_strand_id
1 'polypeptide(L)'
;MKLKITLLVASFALLAGCGDDKIDGTTEAKFTSSLNAISQNIEIAKKADFDDAVGFIGTQFGKDRASYAQALDGKDADEVVALGAEMRKAAHEKAIEQAKAELQRQIDELQALADEAQAKYDNEVSARAPSDDPSRLEQLLLEAVEVHQAKIERLKKLSPEDYLASKK
;
A
#
# COMPACT_ATOMS: atom_id res chain seq x y z
N MET A 1 -7.01 60.92 -48.25
CA MET A 1 -6.87 59.49 -48.61
C MET A 1 -7.54 58.70 -47.49
N LYS A 2 -8.75 58.16 -47.71
CA LYS A 2 -9.09 56.85 -48.31
C LYS A 2 -8.91 55.65 -47.34
N LEU A 3 -10.05 54.96 -47.13
CA LEU A 3 -10.30 53.58 -46.62
C LEU A 3 -10.02 53.33 -45.12
N LYS A 4 -11.01 53.03 -44.25
CA LYS A 4 -11.92 51.85 -44.15
C LYS A 4 -11.19 50.49 -44.26
N ILE A 5 -10.91 49.86 -43.12
CA ILE A 5 -10.88 48.39 -42.89
C ILE A 5 -11.18 48.17 -41.38
N THR A 6 -12.41 47.84 -41.01
CA THR A 6 -13.00 46.49 -40.81
C THR A 6 -12.57 45.82 -39.51
N LEU A 7 -13.55 45.76 -38.61
CA LEU A 7 -13.78 44.79 -37.54
C LEU A 7 -13.08 43.43 -37.78
N LEU A 8 -12.25 42.98 -36.84
CA LEU A 8 -12.15 41.56 -36.52
C LEU A 8 -12.20 41.43 -35.00
N VAL A 9 -13.43 41.36 -34.49
CA VAL A 9 -13.73 40.82 -33.17
C VAL A 9 -13.22 39.38 -33.19
N ALA A 10 -12.02 39.16 -32.65
CA ALA A 10 -11.56 37.82 -32.35
C ALA A 10 -12.40 37.32 -31.18
N SER A 11 -13.53 36.70 -31.54
CA SER A 11 -14.37 35.92 -30.65
C SER A 11 -13.54 34.81 -30.01
N PHE A 12 -12.90 35.09 -28.88
CA PHE A 12 -12.60 34.07 -27.87
C PHE A 12 -13.89 33.78 -27.12
N ALA A 13 -14.85 33.20 -27.84
CA ALA A 13 -15.97 32.51 -27.25
C ALA A 13 -15.87 31.07 -27.74
N LEU A 14 -15.82 30.15 -26.77
CA LEU A 14 -15.97 28.68 -26.83
C LEU A 14 -14.74 27.95 -26.31
N LEU A 15 -14.57 27.97 -24.98
CA LEU A 15 -14.07 26.83 -24.18
C LEU A 15 -14.55 26.91 -22.72
N ALA A 16 -15.66 27.62 -22.47
CA ALA A 16 -16.37 27.58 -21.19
C ALA A 16 -17.74 26.97 -21.48
N GLY A 17 -17.81 25.63 -21.50
CA GLY A 17 -19.05 24.96 -21.87
C GLY A 17 -18.97 23.44 -22.08
N CYS A 18 -18.33 22.73 -21.16
CA CYS A 18 -18.80 21.44 -20.64
C CYS A 18 -18.27 21.43 -19.20
N GLY A 19 -19.13 21.42 -18.19
CA GLY A 19 -18.64 21.10 -16.84
C GLY A 19 -17.95 19.75 -16.93
N ASP A 20 -16.78 19.60 -16.31
CA ASP A 20 -16.00 18.35 -16.38
C ASP A 20 -16.95 17.17 -16.21
N ASP A 21 -16.89 16.21 -17.14
CA ASP A 21 -17.76 15.04 -17.12
C ASP A 21 -17.62 14.39 -15.73
N LYS A 22 -18.72 14.35 -14.96
CA LYS A 22 -18.75 13.78 -13.62
C LYS A 22 -19.26 12.36 -13.67
N ILE A 23 -18.73 11.53 -12.79
CA ILE A 23 -19.22 10.16 -12.59
C ILE A 23 -20.65 10.22 -12.02
N ASP A 24 -21.57 9.45 -12.60
CA ASP A 24 -22.94 9.26 -12.12
C ASP A 24 -23.07 7.86 -11.49
N GLY A 25 -22.94 7.80 -10.17
CA GLY A 25 -23.01 6.59 -9.37
C GLY A 25 -24.43 6.15 -9.01
N THR A 26 -25.49 6.83 -9.50
CA THR A 26 -26.88 6.56 -9.06
C THR A 26 -27.41 5.19 -9.49
N THR A 27 -26.87 4.61 -10.56
CA THR A 27 -27.15 3.24 -11.01
C THR A 27 -25.89 2.63 -11.63
N GLU A 28 -25.76 1.30 -11.64
CA GLU A 28 -24.61 0.62 -12.25
C GLU A 28 -24.43 0.94 -13.74
N ALA A 29 -25.54 1.07 -14.49
CA ALA A 29 -25.51 1.41 -15.91
C ALA A 29 -24.96 2.82 -16.14
N LYS A 30 -25.43 3.80 -15.36
CA LYS A 30 -24.96 5.19 -15.42
C LYS A 30 -23.51 5.32 -14.95
N PHE A 31 -23.13 4.56 -13.93
CA PHE A 31 -21.78 4.53 -13.40
C PHE A 31 -20.79 4.04 -14.45
N THR A 32 -21.10 2.91 -15.08
CA THR A 32 -20.26 2.34 -16.15
C THR A 32 -20.21 3.27 -17.36
N SER A 33 -21.35 3.86 -17.74
CA SER A 33 -21.41 4.78 -18.89
C SER A 33 -20.62 6.07 -18.64
N SER A 34 -20.71 6.66 -17.46
CA SER A 34 -20.02 7.91 -17.12
C SER A 34 -18.51 7.70 -16.98
N LEU A 35 -18.06 6.59 -16.38
CA LEU A 35 -16.64 6.22 -16.37
C LEU A 35 -16.06 6.09 -17.78
N ASN A 36 -16.78 5.41 -18.68
CA ASN A 36 -16.33 5.24 -20.07
C ASN A 36 -16.31 6.58 -20.83
N ALA A 37 -17.32 7.43 -20.61
CA ALA A 37 -17.39 8.75 -21.23
C ALA A 37 -16.20 9.63 -20.83
N ILE A 38 -15.91 9.74 -19.53
CA ILE A 38 -14.75 10.47 -19.01
C ILE A 38 -13.47 9.90 -19.62
N SER A 39 -13.28 8.58 -19.53
CA SER A 39 -12.09 7.89 -20.02
C SER A 39 -11.84 8.06 -21.54
N GLN A 40 -12.88 8.35 -22.33
CA GLN A 40 -12.80 8.62 -23.78
C GLN A 40 -12.62 10.11 -24.12
N ASN A 41 -13.08 11.01 -23.26
CA ASN A 41 -13.12 12.45 -23.51
C ASN A 41 -11.93 13.22 -22.88
N ILE A 42 -11.23 12.62 -21.92
CA ILE A 42 -10.03 13.23 -21.32
C ILE A 42 -8.82 13.22 -22.26
N GLU A 43 -7.88 14.13 -22.00
CA GLU A 43 -6.60 14.18 -22.70
C GLU A 43 -5.85 12.84 -22.56
N ILE A 44 -5.23 12.38 -23.65
CA ILE A 44 -4.49 11.10 -23.70
C ILE A 44 -3.45 11.01 -22.58
N ALA A 45 -2.79 12.13 -22.25
CA ALA A 45 -1.79 12.18 -21.18
C ALA A 45 -2.39 11.89 -19.78
N LYS A 46 -3.64 12.31 -19.53
CA LYS A 46 -4.35 12.08 -18.26
C LYS A 46 -5.07 10.74 -18.19
N LYS A 47 -5.33 10.12 -19.36
CA LYS A 47 -6.08 8.86 -19.46
C LYS A 47 -5.43 7.72 -18.69
N ALA A 48 -4.12 7.57 -18.80
CA ALA A 48 -3.40 6.50 -18.11
C ALA A 48 -3.54 6.63 -16.58
N ASP A 49 -3.40 7.85 -16.05
CA ASP A 49 -3.50 8.12 -14.61
C ASP A 49 -4.94 7.91 -14.10
N PHE A 50 -5.94 8.33 -14.88
CA PHE A 50 -7.35 8.11 -14.55
C PHE A 50 -7.70 6.62 -14.53
N ASP A 51 -7.35 5.87 -15.59
CA ASP A 51 -7.67 4.44 -15.69
C ASP A 51 -6.96 3.64 -14.58
N ASP A 52 -5.70 4.00 -14.25
CA ASP A 52 -4.95 3.43 -13.14
C ASP A 52 -5.57 3.75 -11.76
N ALA A 53 -6.02 5.00 -11.56
CA ALA A 53 -6.71 5.40 -10.33
C ALA A 53 -8.04 4.65 -10.16
N VAL A 54 -8.88 4.59 -11.19
CA VAL A 54 -10.13 3.80 -11.22
C VAL A 54 -9.85 2.33 -10.88
N GLY A 55 -8.84 1.73 -11.52
CA GLY A 55 -8.43 0.36 -11.25
C GLY A 55 -8.03 0.16 -9.79
N PHE A 56 -7.13 1.00 -9.26
CA PHE A 56 -6.66 0.89 -7.88
C PHE A 56 -7.79 1.10 -6.87
N ILE A 57 -8.60 2.16 -7.00
CA ILE A 57 -9.72 2.42 -6.09
C ILE A 57 -10.67 1.22 -6.11
N GLY A 58 -11.00 0.70 -7.30
CA GLY A 58 -11.83 -0.49 -7.45
C GLY A 58 -11.32 -1.70 -6.66
N THR A 59 -10.00 -1.94 -6.60
CA THR A 59 -9.43 -3.03 -5.79
C THR A 59 -9.66 -2.87 -4.30
N GLN A 60 -9.75 -1.64 -3.79
CA GLN A 60 -9.96 -1.38 -2.36
C GLN A 60 -11.39 -1.72 -1.90
N PHE A 61 -12.36 -1.65 -2.81
CA PHE A 61 -13.76 -2.01 -2.53
C PHE A 61 -14.09 -3.47 -2.90
N GLY A 62 -13.25 -4.13 -3.71
CA GLY A 62 -13.41 -5.54 -4.08
C GLY A 62 -14.73 -5.80 -4.81
N LYS A 63 -15.62 -6.59 -4.19
CA LYS A 63 -16.94 -6.93 -4.76
C LYS A 63 -18.03 -5.92 -4.41
N ASP A 64 -17.77 -4.97 -3.52
CA ASP A 64 -18.75 -3.96 -3.12
C ASP A 64 -18.83 -2.85 -4.17
N ARG A 65 -19.54 -3.15 -5.27
CA ARG A 65 -19.74 -2.23 -6.39
C ARG A 65 -20.57 -1.01 -6.02
N ALA A 66 -21.47 -1.12 -5.04
CA ALA A 66 -22.32 -0.01 -4.62
C ALA A 66 -21.50 1.05 -3.88
N SER A 67 -20.70 0.64 -2.89
CA SER A 67 -19.80 1.55 -2.18
C SER A 67 -18.74 2.15 -3.11
N TYR A 68 -18.25 1.37 -4.08
CA TYR A 68 -17.33 1.87 -5.09
C TYR A 68 -17.95 2.97 -5.96
N ALA A 69 -19.15 2.74 -6.50
CA ALA A 69 -19.88 3.73 -7.28
C ALA A 69 -20.17 5.00 -6.46
N GLN A 70 -20.57 4.84 -5.20
CA GLN A 70 -20.83 5.95 -4.30
C GLN A 70 -19.56 6.75 -3.97
N ALA A 71 -18.41 6.09 -3.82
CA ALA A 71 -17.14 6.77 -3.55
C ALA A 71 -16.68 7.67 -4.71
N LEU A 72 -17.07 7.31 -5.93
CA LEU A 72 -16.72 8.06 -7.14
C LEU A 72 -17.82 9.01 -7.63
N ASP A 73 -19.05 8.89 -7.12
CA ASP A 73 -20.19 9.70 -7.55
C ASP A 73 -19.91 11.21 -7.44
N GLY A 74 -20.23 11.94 -8.51
CA GLY A 74 -20.02 13.38 -8.62
C GLY A 74 -18.57 13.82 -8.86
N LYS A 75 -17.60 12.88 -8.89
CA LYS A 75 -16.19 13.19 -9.13
C LYS A 75 -15.89 13.34 -10.62
N ASP A 76 -15.05 14.31 -10.94
CA ASP A 76 -14.40 14.41 -12.26
C ASP A 76 -13.09 13.59 -12.32
N ALA A 77 -12.41 13.62 -13.47
CA ALA A 77 -11.19 12.86 -13.69
C ALA A 77 -10.05 13.23 -12.74
N ASP A 78 -9.83 14.54 -12.49
CA ASP A 78 -8.73 15.01 -11.65
C ASP A 78 -9.02 14.67 -10.18
N GLU A 79 -10.27 14.76 -9.74
CA GLU A 79 -10.73 14.33 -8.41
C GLU A 79 -10.59 12.82 -8.19
N VAL A 80 -10.81 11.99 -9.22
CA VAL A 80 -10.59 10.53 -9.14
C VAL A 80 -9.11 10.21 -9.03
N VAL A 81 -8.24 10.88 -9.80
CA VAL A 81 -6.79 10.72 -9.70
C VAL A 81 -6.28 11.13 -8.32
N ALA A 82 -6.74 12.28 -7.81
CA ALA A 82 -6.40 12.75 -6.46
C ALA A 82 -6.83 11.75 -5.37
N LEU A 83 -8.07 11.23 -5.44
CA LEU A 83 -8.55 10.21 -4.53
C LEU A 83 -7.69 8.93 -4.60
N GLY A 84 -7.34 8.48 -5.81
CA GLY A 84 -6.47 7.33 -6.01
C GLY A 84 -5.10 7.51 -5.35
N ALA A 85 -4.50 8.69 -5.49
CA ALA A 85 -3.23 9.03 -4.86
C ALA A 85 -3.32 9.05 -3.32
N GLU A 86 -4.37 9.66 -2.76
CA GLU A 86 -4.62 9.67 -1.31
C GLU A 86 -4.81 8.25 -0.76
N MET A 87 -5.61 7.43 -1.44
CA MET A 87 -5.86 6.05 -1.04
C MET A 87 -4.58 5.19 -1.14
N ARG A 88 -3.72 5.42 -2.15
CA ARG A 88 -2.41 4.74 -2.25
C ARG A 88 -1.50 5.11 -1.11
N LYS A 89 -1.42 6.39 -0.77
CA LYS A 89 -0.64 6.87 0.36
C LYS A 89 -1.12 6.23 1.67
N ALA A 90 -2.44 6.27 1.92
CA ALA A 90 -3.02 5.64 3.11
C ALA A 90 -2.80 4.12 3.14
N ALA A 91 -2.93 3.43 2.01
CA ALA A 91 -2.66 2.00 1.90
C ALA A 91 -1.19 1.67 2.15
N HIS A 92 -0.27 2.50 1.66
CA HIS A 92 1.15 2.35 1.90
C HIS A 92 1.50 2.58 3.37
N GLU A 93 1.02 3.65 3.99
CA GLU A 93 1.21 3.93 5.43
C GLU A 93 0.67 2.77 6.29
N LYS A 94 -0.52 2.25 5.95
CA LYS A 94 -1.08 1.07 6.63
C LYS A 94 -0.19 -0.16 6.46
N ALA A 95 0.34 -0.39 5.27
CA ALA A 95 1.24 -1.52 5.00
C ALA A 95 2.55 -1.40 5.80
N ILE A 96 3.08 -0.18 5.98
CA ILE A 96 4.26 0.09 6.81
C ILE A 96 3.97 -0.18 8.29
N GLU A 97 2.84 0.27 8.82
CA GLU A 97 2.47 -0.03 10.22
C GLU A 97 2.26 -1.53 10.45
N GLN A 98 1.65 -2.22 9.49
CA GLN A 98 1.53 -3.68 9.53
C GLN A 98 2.89 -4.39 9.47
N ALA A 99 3.79 -3.94 8.59
CA ALA A 99 5.15 -4.45 8.47
C ALA A 99 5.94 -4.28 9.78
N LYS A 100 5.80 -3.11 10.44
CA LYS A 100 6.41 -2.82 11.74
C LYS A 100 5.88 -3.74 12.84
N ALA A 101 4.55 -3.90 12.94
CA ALA A 101 3.94 -4.78 13.93
C ALA A 101 4.38 -6.24 13.73
N GLU A 102 4.45 -6.69 12.47
CA GLU A 102 4.88 -8.04 12.11
C GLU A 102 6.37 -8.29 12.38
N LEU A 103 7.23 -7.31 12.08
CA LEU A 103 8.66 -7.36 12.45
C LEU A 103 8.83 -7.51 13.96
N GLN A 104 8.11 -6.70 14.73
CA GLN A 104 8.17 -6.76 16.19
C GLN A 104 7.69 -8.12 16.71
N ARG A 105 6.55 -8.63 16.19
CA ARG A 105 6.03 -9.95 16.55
C ARG A 105 7.06 -11.06 16.31
N GLN A 106 7.74 -11.05 15.16
CA GLN A 106 8.78 -12.04 14.87
C GLN A 106 10.00 -11.94 15.79
N ILE A 107 10.38 -10.71 16.16
CA ILE A 107 11.45 -10.49 17.14
C ILE A 107 11.04 -11.06 18.50
N ASP A 108 9.83 -10.76 18.97
CA ASP A 108 9.32 -11.23 20.25
C ASP A 108 9.21 -12.76 20.29
N GLU A 109 8.73 -13.38 19.21
CA GLU A 109 8.66 -14.85 19.08
C GLU A 109 10.04 -15.51 19.12
N LEU A 110 11.03 -14.93 18.41
CA LEU A 110 12.39 -15.45 18.45
C LEU A 110 13.05 -15.22 19.81
N GLN A 111 12.75 -14.11 20.48
CA GLN A 111 13.25 -13.85 21.81
C GLN A 111 12.71 -14.88 22.80
N ALA A 112 11.42 -15.19 22.76
CA ALA A 112 10.81 -16.22 23.60
C ALA A 112 11.44 -17.60 23.36
N LEU A 113 11.74 -17.96 22.10
CA LEU A 113 12.42 -19.22 21.77
C LEU A 113 13.87 -19.25 22.27
N ALA A 114 14.60 -18.14 22.16
CA ALA A 114 15.94 -18.02 22.71
C ALA A 114 15.94 -18.16 24.24
N ASP A 115 15.00 -17.48 24.92
CA ASP A 115 14.86 -17.53 26.38
C ASP A 115 14.46 -18.94 26.84
N GLU A 116 13.58 -19.63 26.11
CA GLU A 116 13.21 -21.02 26.39
C GLU A 116 14.42 -21.97 26.24
N ALA A 117 15.19 -21.82 25.16
CA ALA A 117 16.40 -22.63 24.93
C ALA A 117 17.46 -22.37 26.01
N GLN A 118 17.65 -21.12 26.42
CA GLN A 118 18.55 -20.74 27.51
C GLN A 118 18.09 -21.34 28.84
N ALA A 119 16.81 -21.23 29.19
CA ALA A 119 16.28 -21.80 30.42
C ALA A 119 16.42 -23.33 30.46
N LYS A 120 16.23 -24.02 29.32
CA LYS A 120 16.51 -25.46 29.21
C LYS A 120 18.00 -25.75 29.42
N TYR A 121 18.88 -24.97 28.80
CA TYR A 121 20.33 -25.14 28.99
C TYR A 121 20.72 -24.99 30.47
N ASP A 122 20.24 -23.94 31.14
CA ASP A 122 20.54 -23.67 32.54
C ASP A 122 20.04 -24.80 33.46
N ASN A 123 18.89 -25.38 33.15
CA ASN A 123 18.36 -26.55 33.86
C ASN A 123 19.22 -27.81 33.65
N GLU A 124 19.63 -28.11 32.41
CA GLU A 124 20.50 -29.25 32.10
C GLU A 124 21.86 -29.14 32.82
N VAL A 125 22.47 -27.94 32.78
CA VAL A 125 23.75 -27.66 33.46
C VAL A 125 23.62 -27.79 34.98
N SER A 126 22.48 -27.37 35.54
CA SER A 126 22.23 -27.46 37.00
C SER A 126 21.92 -28.88 37.46
N ALA A 127 21.35 -29.72 36.60
CA ALA A 127 20.95 -31.09 36.94
C ALA A 127 22.09 -32.11 36.76
N ARG A 128 23.12 -31.81 35.97
CA ARG A 128 24.21 -32.74 35.68
C ARG A 128 25.28 -32.82 36.78
N ALA A 129 25.99 -33.95 36.83
CA ALA A 129 27.21 -34.06 37.60
C ALA A 129 28.31 -33.14 37.00
N PRO A 130 29.24 -32.61 37.82
CA PRO A 130 30.36 -31.80 37.32
C PRO A 130 31.14 -32.54 36.22
N SER A 131 31.26 -31.90 35.07
CA SER A 131 31.97 -32.41 33.88
C SER A 131 32.56 -31.22 33.13
N ASP A 132 33.79 -31.38 32.64
CA ASP A 132 34.49 -30.34 31.88
C ASP A 132 33.89 -30.17 30.46
N ASP A 133 33.26 -31.22 29.91
CA ASP A 133 32.68 -31.19 28.57
C ASP A 133 31.15 -31.04 28.60
N PRO A 134 30.56 -30.17 27.74
CA PRO A 134 29.13 -30.09 27.54
C PRO A 134 28.59 -31.28 26.74
N SER A 135 27.45 -31.81 27.17
CA SER A 135 26.70 -32.86 26.48
C SER A 135 26.21 -32.39 25.11
N ARG A 136 25.81 -33.35 24.25
CA ARG A 136 25.25 -33.03 22.94
C ARG A 136 23.98 -32.18 23.03
N LEU A 137 23.14 -32.41 24.05
CA LEU A 137 21.93 -31.62 24.26
C LEU A 137 22.26 -30.18 24.65
N GLU A 138 23.21 -29.98 25.57
CA GLU A 138 23.69 -28.66 25.98
C GLU A 138 24.24 -27.87 24.79
N GLN A 139 25.03 -28.51 23.93
CA GLN A 139 25.55 -27.89 22.71
C GLN A 139 24.43 -27.45 21.75
N LEU A 140 23.41 -28.29 21.54
CA LEU A 140 22.28 -27.97 20.67
C LEU A 140 21.43 -26.82 21.22
N LEU A 141 21.27 -26.74 22.54
CA LEU A 141 20.53 -25.65 23.18
C LEU A 141 21.28 -24.32 23.03
N LEU A 142 22.60 -24.31 23.23
CA LEU A 142 23.42 -23.11 22.98
C LEU A 142 23.38 -22.69 21.51
N GLU A 143 23.52 -23.64 20.58
CA GLU A 143 23.41 -23.37 19.14
C GLU A 143 22.03 -22.77 18.80
N ALA A 144 20.95 -23.27 19.40
CA ALA A 144 19.61 -22.72 19.20
C ALA A 144 19.50 -21.26 19.69
N VAL A 145 20.07 -20.95 20.86
CA VAL A 145 20.14 -19.57 21.38
C VAL A 145 20.88 -18.67 20.39
N GLU A 146 22.07 -19.07 19.93
CA GLU A 146 22.89 -18.30 18.98
C GLU A 146 22.16 -18.06 17.66
N VAL A 147 21.53 -19.10 17.10
CA VAL A 147 20.77 -19.01 15.84
C VAL A 147 19.59 -18.05 15.97
N HIS A 148 18.83 -18.13 17.07
CA HIS A 148 17.70 -17.22 17.30
C HIS A 148 18.16 -15.78 17.51
N GLN A 149 19.21 -15.56 18.30
CA GLN A 149 19.80 -14.23 18.51
C GLN A 149 20.34 -13.61 17.21
N ALA A 150 21.08 -14.39 16.40
CA ALA A 150 21.57 -13.92 15.11
C ALA A 150 20.42 -13.51 14.17
N LYS A 151 19.31 -14.25 14.19
CA LYS A 151 18.11 -13.91 13.41
C LYS A 151 17.43 -12.64 13.93
N ILE A 152 17.32 -12.47 15.25
CA ILE A 152 16.80 -11.24 15.87
C ILE A 152 17.63 -10.03 15.43
N GLU A 153 18.96 -10.11 15.51
CA GLU A 153 19.86 -9.01 15.12
C GLU A 153 19.78 -8.69 13.62
N ARG A 154 19.49 -9.69 12.78
CA ARG A 154 19.19 -9.44 11.36
C ARG A 154 17.87 -8.70 11.18
N LEU A 155 16.82 -9.11 11.89
CA LEU A 155 15.49 -8.47 11.78
C LEU A 155 15.49 -7.03 12.31
N LYS A 156 16.19 -6.75 13.42
CA LYS A 156 16.34 -5.39 13.98
C LYS A 156 17.02 -4.40 13.03
N LYS A 157 17.79 -4.90 12.06
CA LYS A 157 18.48 -4.07 11.05
C LYS A 157 17.60 -3.74 9.85
N LEU A 158 16.43 -4.37 9.70
CA LEU A 158 15.50 -4.09 8.61
C LEU A 158 14.60 -2.92 8.99
N SER A 159 14.45 -1.98 8.05
CA SER A 159 13.35 -1.03 8.10
C SER A 159 12.02 -1.74 7.76
N PRO A 160 10.86 -1.23 8.22
CA PRO A 160 9.56 -1.72 7.77
C PRO A 160 9.40 -1.70 6.25
N GLU A 161 9.97 -0.69 5.58
CA GLU A 161 10.00 -0.52 4.12
C GLU A 161 10.76 -1.65 3.43
N ASP A 162 11.99 -1.95 3.88
CA ASP A 162 12.81 -3.03 3.34
C ASP A 162 12.17 -4.39 3.59
N TYR A 163 11.56 -4.57 4.77
CA TYR A 163 10.83 -5.78 5.10
C TYR A 163 9.64 -5.98 4.15
N LEU A 164 8.85 -4.92 3.91
CA LEU A 164 7.73 -4.97 2.97
C LEU A 164 8.20 -5.27 1.53
N ALA A 165 9.33 -4.70 1.11
CA ALA A 165 9.93 -4.96 -0.20
C ALA A 165 10.39 -6.41 -0.36
N SER A 166 10.90 -7.04 0.71
CA SER A 166 11.34 -8.44 0.70
C SER A 166 10.21 -9.48 0.55
N LYS A 167 8.95 -9.05 0.66
CA LYS A 167 7.75 -9.91 0.58
C LYS A 167 7.07 -9.91 -0.80
N LYS A 168 7.50 -9.03 -1.71
CA LYS A 168 7.00 -8.95 -3.09
C LYS A 168 7.79 -9.89 -4.00
#